data_AF-A0A6S9X709-F1
#
_entry.id   AF-A0A6S9X709-F1
#
_cell.length_a   1.000
_cell.length_b   1.000
_cell.length_c   1.000
_cell.angle_alpha   90.00
_cell.angle_beta   90.00
_cell.angle_gamma   90.00
#
_symmetry.space_group_name_H-M   'P 1'
#
loop_
_entity.id
_entity.type
_entity.pdbx_description
1 polymer ?
#
loop_
_entity_poly.entity_id
_entity_poly.type
_entity_poly.pdbx_seq_one_letter_code
_entity_poly.pdbx_strand_id
1 'polypeptide(L)'
;EACDFGSGVGGGDGDEWLCPSAWSNCSAKYQPCGETKCCKEPNFGCFRNALTGEAECREYTEKDCVEVNGWKCPGTWEVCATDYGNCRDSLCCESENFACKRRRNLYGDKALASCRPTSASDSDCDGPVAHWLCPGWERCSEPMEDCFATRCCMDSDFTCYKETEHKASCLPTGRCLSEMPSGLCTEWSWTMQSSPPPTAGSAAAMRLQAEEEEVRLLGGVIFGITIGAVCAISLLGFAVAMLWRYLKEHERKYGKVLRSDGGVAEMTGLPRLCAVGATQEASNGDVRGAAGAC
;
A
#
# COMPACT_ATOMS: atom_id res chain seq x y z
N GLU A 1 -24.83 -10.07 7.22
CA GLU A 1 -26.17 -10.65 7.01
C GLU A 1 -27.22 -9.55 7.12
N ALA A 2 -27.40 -8.79 6.05
CA ALA A 2 -28.66 -8.09 5.81
C ALA A 2 -29.68 -9.16 5.44
N CYS A 3 -30.91 -9.04 5.97
CA CYS A 3 -32.09 -9.84 5.67
C CYS A 3 -31.88 -10.87 4.56
N ASP A 4 -31.69 -12.13 4.94
CA ASP A 4 -31.68 -13.25 4.01
C ASP A 4 -32.95 -13.17 3.16
N PHE A 5 -32.78 -12.83 1.88
CA PHE A 5 -33.84 -12.80 0.88
C PHE A 5 -34.23 -14.24 0.58
N GLY A 6 -34.91 -14.87 1.55
CA GLY A 6 -35.63 -16.10 1.36
C GLY A 6 -36.56 -15.90 0.18
N SER A 7 -36.23 -16.56 -0.93
CA SER A 7 -37.05 -16.66 -2.13
C SER A 7 -38.31 -17.44 -1.80
N GLY A 8 -39.21 -16.83 -1.04
CA GLY A 8 -40.53 -17.32 -0.71
C GLY A 8 -41.50 -16.92 -1.82
N VAL A 9 -41.63 -17.78 -2.82
CA VAL A 9 -42.62 -17.62 -3.88
C VAL A 9 -44.00 -17.97 -3.31
N GLY A 10 -44.82 -16.93 -3.10
CA GLY A 10 -46.27 -17.01 -3.28
C GLY A 10 -47.12 -17.33 -2.04
N GLY A 11 -48.03 -16.39 -1.75
CA GLY A 11 -49.19 -16.62 -0.89
C GLY A 11 -49.60 -15.32 -0.21
N GLY A 12 -50.56 -14.60 -0.79
CA GLY A 12 -51.06 -13.35 -0.24
C GLY A 12 -51.67 -13.53 1.15
N ASP A 13 -51.41 -12.57 2.03
CA ASP A 13 -52.40 -11.74 2.70
C ASP A 13 -51.68 -10.79 3.66
N GLY A 14 -51.41 -9.55 3.24
CA GLY A 14 -51.27 -8.39 4.13
C GLY A 14 -50.38 -8.52 5.37
N ASP A 15 -49.28 -9.29 5.31
CA ASP A 15 -48.33 -9.38 6.41
C ASP A 15 -47.61 -8.04 6.56
N GLU A 16 -48.09 -7.24 7.50
CA GLU A 16 -47.33 -6.17 8.13
C GLU A 16 -46.00 -6.79 8.57
N TRP A 17 -44.92 -6.48 7.83
CA TRP A 17 -43.58 -6.98 8.08
C TRP A 17 -43.17 -6.58 9.49
N LEU A 18 -43.47 -7.45 10.45
CA LEU A 18 -43.04 -7.33 11.83
C LEU A 18 -41.53 -7.54 11.84
N CYS A 19 -40.80 -6.48 11.54
CA CYS A 19 -39.37 -6.42 11.79
C CYS A 19 -39.15 -6.76 13.27
N PRO A 20 -38.26 -7.71 13.61
CA PRO A 20 -38.03 -8.13 14.98
C PRO A 20 -37.75 -6.91 15.85
N SER A 21 -38.25 -6.93 17.10
CA SER A 21 -38.15 -5.86 18.11
C SER A 21 -36.72 -5.35 18.41
N ALA A 22 -35.69 -5.92 17.76
CA ALA A 22 -34.31 -5.45 17.75
C ALA A 22 -34.09 -4.09 17.05
N TRP A 23 -35.06 -3.57 16.30
CA TRP A 23 -34.94 -2.26 15.63
C TRP A 23 -34.98 -1.07 16.57
N SER A 24 -35.33 -1.26 17.85
CA SER A 24 -35.26 -0.18 18.85
C SER A 24 -33.86 0.40 19.01
N ASN A 25 -32.83 -0.38 18.66
CA ASN A 25 -31.43 -0.01 18.82
C ASN A 25 -30.78 0.47 17.52
N CYS A 26 -31.53 0.61 16.42
CA CYS A 26 -30.95 1.11 15.17
C CYS A 26 -30.89 2.64 15.14
N SER A 27 -29.84 3.13 14.50
CA SER A 27 -29.59 4.56 14.38
C SER A 27 -30.58 5.19 13.41
N ALA A 28 -31.05 6.40 13.72
CA ALA A 28 -31.91 7.15 12.80
C ALA A 28 -31.11 7.65 11.57
N LYS A 29 -31.80 8.17 10.55
CA LYS A 29 -31.15 8.82 9.40
C LYS A 29 -30.04 9.80 9.81
N TYR A 30 -28.89 9.71 9.14
CA TYR A 30 -27.72 10.57 9.36
C TYR A 30 -27.15 10.51 10.79
N GLN A 31 -27.52 9.51 11.58
CA GLN A 31 -26.94 9.27 12.90
C GLN A 31 -25.79 8.26 12.81
N PRO A 32 -24.84 8.30 13.77
CA PRO A 32 -23.76 7.34 13.83
C PRO A 32 -24.30 5.92 14.02
N CYS A 33 -23.87 5.00 13.17
CA CYS A 33 -24.30 3.60 13.16
C CYS A 33 -23.14 2.62 13.34
N GLY A 34 -21.94 3.10 13.71
CA GLY A 34 -20.75 2.25 13.82
C GLY A 34 -20.87 1.13 14.86
N GLU A 35 -21.60 1.38 15.94
CA GLU A 35 -21.83 0.39 17.01
C GLU A 35 -22.99 -0.54 16.67
N THR A 36 -24.10 0.02 16.19
CA THR A 36 -25.36 -0.69 15.96
C THR A 36 -25.35 -1.44 14.62
N LYS A 37 -24.56 -0.96 13.66
CA LYS A 37 -24.45 -1.42 12.27
C LYS A 37 -25.79 -1.45 11.54
N CYS A 38 -26.82 -0.79 12.07
CA CYS A 38 -28.16 -0.81 11.51
C CYS A 38 -28.79 0.58 11.51
N CYS A 39 -29.61 0.82 10.49
CA CYS A 39 -30.34 2.05 10.27
C CYS A 39 -31.85 1.80 10.38
N LYS A 40 -32.57 2.75 10.97
CA LYS A 40 -34.00 2.60 11.27
C LYS A 40 -34.87 2.71 10.01
N GLU A 41 -34.43 3.45 9.00
CA GLU A 41 -35.16 3.64 7.76
C GLU A 41 -34.79 2.58 6.71
N PRO A 42 -35.77 2.00 5.97
CA PRO A 42 -35.54 0.87 5.07
C PRO A 42 -34.69 1.20 3.84
N ASN A 43 -34.58 2.48 3.48
CA ASN A 43 -33.73 2.95 2.38
C ASN A 43 -32.43 3.56 2.90
N PHE A 44 -31.99 3.19 4.10
CA PHE A 44 -30.74 3.68 4.67
C PHE A 44 -29.81 2.50 4.99
N GLY A 45 -28.56 2.65 4.62
CA GLY A 45 -27.48 1.71 4.93
C GLY A 45 -26.48 2.35 5.87
N CYS A 46 -25.80 1.53 6.67
CA CYS A 46 -24.69 2.00 7.49
C CYS A 46 -23.41 2.07 6.65
N PHE A 47 -23.08 3.26 6.17
CA PHE A 47 -21.85 3.47 5.40
C PHE A 47 -20.72 3.80 6.35
N ARG A 48 -19.51 3.37 6.01
CA ARG A 48 -18.33 3.68 6.82
C ARG A 48 -17.31 4.46 6.04
N ASN A 49 -16.88 5.59 6.57
CA ASN A 49 -15.79 6.36 6.00
C ASN A 49 -14.45 5.66 6.29
N ALA A 50 -13.73 5.24 5.26
CA ALA A 50 -12.43 4.60 5.35
C ALA A 50 -11.33 5.55 5.86
N LEU A 51 -11.54 6.86 5.79
CA LEU A 51 -10.59 7.87 6.26
C LEU A 51 -10.77 8.18 7.74
N THR A 52 -12.00 8.49 8.15
CA THR A 52 -12.31 8.87 9.55
C THR A 52 -12.66 7.67 10.42
N GLY A 53 -12.99 6.52 9.83
CA GLY A 53 -13.48 5.33 10.54
C GLY A 53 -14.92 5.45 11.03
N GLU A 54 -15.53 6.64 10.92
CA GLU A 54 -16.90 6.94 11.31
C GLU A 54 -17.88 6.18 10.42
N ALA A 55 -18.99 5.75 11.00
CA ALA A 55 -20.07 5.15 10.24
C ALA A 55 -21.38 5.89 10.49
N GLU A 56 -22.11 6.19 9.42
CA GLU A 56 -23.28 7.04 9.40
C GLU A 56 -24.38 6.37 8.55
N CYS A 57 -25.64 6.48 9.01
CA CYS A 57 -26.79 6.05 8.23
C CYS A 57 -27.02 7.00 7.05
N ARG A 58 -26.83 6.51 5.83
CA ARG A 58 -27.07 7.28 4.58
C ARG A 58 -28.02 6.56 3.66
N GLU A 59 -28.65 7.31 2.76
CA GLU A 59 -29.55 6.75 1.76
C GLU A 59 -28.83 5.66 0.95
N TYR A 60 -29.46 4.50 0.89
CA TYR A 60 -28.97 3.29 0.24
C TYR A 60 -30.02 2.83 -0.77
N THR A 61 -29.65 2.88 -2.03
CA THR A 61 -30.30 2.12 -3.10
C THR A 61 -29.37 0.99 -3.48
N GLU A 62 -29.86 -0.25 -3.47
CA GLU A 62 -29.09 -1.48 -3.69
C GLU A 62 -28.28 -1.47 -5.00
N LYS A 63 -28.71 -0.68 -5.98
CA LYS A 63 -28.05 -0.53 -7.28
C LYS A 63 -26.96 0.55 -7.31
N ASP A 64 -26.93 1.47 -6.35
CA ASP A 64 -26.07 2.66 -6.38
C ASP A 64 -25.08 2.71 -5.22
N CYS A 65 -24.82 1.57 -4.57
CA CYS A 65 -23.76 1.51 -3.58
C CYS A 65 -22.40 1.56 -4.26
N VAL A 66 -21.97 2.78 -4.56
CA VAL A 66 -20.66 3.09 -5.10
C VAL A 66 -19.81 3.61 -3.95
N GLU A 67 -18.60 3.06 -3.81
CA GLU A 67 -17.63 3.59 -2.84
C GLU A 67 -17.17 4.98 -3.30
N VAL A 68 -17.83 6.03 -2.83
CA VAL A 68 -17.56 7.42 -3.23
C VAL A 68 -16.95 8.18 -2.06
N ASN A 69 -15.89 8.96 -2.33
CA ASN A 69 -15.24 9.83 -1.34
C ASN A 69 -14.76 9.09 -0.07
N GLY A 70 -14.32 7.84 -0.23
CA GLY A 70 -13.84 7.02 0.88
C GLY A 70 -14.95 6.41 1.74
N TRP A 71 -16.23 6.58 1.43
CA TRP A 71 -17.31 5.86 2.10
C TRP A 71 -17.47 4.46 1.51
N LYS A 72 -17.41 3.45 2.36
CA LYS A 72 -17.60 2.04 2.04
C LYS A 72 -19.04 1.62 2.23
N CYS A 73 -19.47 0.74 1.35
CA CYS A 73 -20.81 0.18 1.31
C CYS A 73 -21.13 -0.71 2.51
N PRO A 74 -22.38 -0.70 3.01
CA PRO A 74 -22.83 -1.67 4.01
C PRO A 74 -22.49 -3.09 3.55
N GLY A 75 -21.98 -3.93 4.46
CA GLY A 75 -21.58 -5.30 4.16
C GLY A 75 -20.18 -5.47 3.53
N THR A 76 -19.63 -4.48 2.82
CA THR A 76 -18.26 -4.61 2.26
C THR A 76 -17.18 -4.32 3.29
N TRP A 77 -17.43 -3.39 4.23
CA TRP A 77 -16.51 -3.11 5.33
C TRP A 77 -16.74 -3.99 6.57
N GLU A 78 -17.83 -4.77 6.58
CA GLU A 78 -18.14 -5.73 7.66
C GLU A 78 -17.35 -7.02 7.55
N VAL A 79 -16.75 -7.31 6.40
CA VAL A 79 -15.91 -8.49 6.24
C VAL A 79 -14.66 -8.29 7.07
N CYS A 80 -14.66 -8.94 8.23
CA CYS A 80 -13.50 -8.96 9.09
C CYS A 80 -12.33 -9.63 8.39
N ALA A 81 -11.14 -9.09 8.60
CA ALA A 81 -9.97 -9.64 7.97
C ALA A 81 -9.64 -10.99 8.59
N THR A 82 -9.17 -11.92 7.76
CA THR A 82 -8.62 -13.20 8.22
C THR A 82 -7.41 -12.97 9.13
N ASP A 83 -6.94 -14.00 9.80
CA ASP A 83 -5.73 -13.96 10.61
C ASP A 83 -4.55 -13.38 9.81
N TYR A 84 -3.88 -12.36 10.37
CA TYR A 84 -2.81 -11.59 9.70
C TYR A 84 -3.23 -10.78 8.46
N GLY A 85 -4.50 -10.83 8.06
CA GLY A 85 -5.09 -10.02 7.00
C GLY A 85 -5.10 -8.53 7.32
N ASN A 86 -5.31 -7.70 6.30
CA ASN A 86 -5.39 -6.25 6.44
C ASN A 86 -6.75 -5.85 7.03
N CYS A 87 -6.74 -5.38 8.27
CA CYS A 87 -7.93 -4.97 8.99
C CYS A 87 -8.11 -3.44 9.04
N ARG A 88 -7.36 -2.67 8.24
CA ARG A 88 -7.35 -1.21 8.31
C ARG A 88 -8.73 -0.60 8.09
N ASP A 89 -9.51 -1.19 7.18
CA ASP A 89 -10.80 -0.64 6.77
C ASP A 89 -11.96 -1.25 7.57
N SER A 90 -11.86 -2.54 7.92
CA SER A 90 -12.89 -3.24 8.68
C SER A 90 -12.75 -3.02 10.19
N LEU A 91 -11.54 -2.72 10.67
CA LEU A 91 -11.15 -2.70 12.10
C LEU A 91 -11.57 -3.95 12.86
N CYS A 92 -11.81 -5.06 12.16
CA CYS A 92 -12.25 -6.29 12.77
C CYS A 92 -11.51 -7.49 12.18
N CYS A 93 -11.40 -8.52 13.01
CA CYS A 93 -10.73 -9.77 12.71
C CYS A 93 -11.74 -10.91 12.84
N GLU A 94 -11.67 -11.88 11.93
CA GLU A 94 -12.59 -13.01 11.88
C GLU A 94 -12.48 -13.89 13.13
N SER A 95 -11.25 -14.11 13.60
CA SER A 95 -10.97 -14.90 14.80
C SER A 95 -11.10 -14.07 16.09
N GLU A 96 -11.79 -14.60 17.10
CA GLU A 96 -11.99 -13.96 18.42
C GLU A 96 -10.68 -13.69 19.18
N ASN A 97 -9.63 -14.45 18.88
CA ASN A 97 -8.30 -14.27 19.48
C ASN A 97 -7.40 -13.32 18.69
N PHE A 98 -7.94 -12.57 17.73
CA PHE A 98 -7.20 -11.61 16.93
C PHE A 98 -7.81 -10.21 17.10
N ALA A 99 -6.94 -9.22 17.18
CA ALA A 99 -7.34 -7.83 17.18
C ALA A 99 -6.62 -7.05 16.09
N CYS A 100 -7.27 -6.02 15.58
CA CYS A 100 -6.68 -5.16 14.56
C CYS A 100 -5.61 -4.27 15.19
N LYS A 101 -4.33 -4.61 14.96
CA LYS A 101 -3.19 -3.84 15.46
C LYS A 101 -2.61 -3.00 14.32
N ARG A 102 -2.20 -1.76 14.59
CA ARG A 102 -1.58 -0.86 13.59
C ARG A 102 -0.09 -0.74 13.77
N ARG A 103 0.70 -0.98 12.73
CA ARG A 103 2.14 -0.80 12.78
C ARG A 103 2.50 0.69 12.74
N ARG A 104 3.42 1.12 13.61
CA ARG A 104 4.01 2.47 13.54
C ARG A 104 4.81 2.60 12.24
N ASN A 105 4.55 3.65 11.45
CA ASN A 105 5.31 3.95 10.24
C ASN A 105 6.77 4.23 10.60
N LEU A 106 7.62 3.22 10.44
CA LEU A 106 9.06 3.37 10.68
C LEU A 106 9.81 3.95 9.46
N TYR A 107 9.22 3.93 8.25
CA TYR A 107 9.94 4.32 7.02
C TYR A 107 9.07 4.99 5.93
N GLY A 108 7.99 5.69 6.31
CA GLY A 108 7.14 6.40 5.34
C GLY A 108 6.19 5.51 4.53
N ASP A 109 6.24 4.18 4.71
CA ASP A 109 5.24 3.27 4.17
C ASP A 109 3.87 3.53 4.81
N LYS A 110 2.79 3.33 4.04
CA LYS A 110 1.41 3.47 4.52
C LYS A 110 1.23 2.63 5.79
N ALA A 111 0.62 3.22 6.83
CA ALA A 111 0.36 2.50 8.07
C ALA A 111 -0.40 1.20 7.80
N LEU A 112 0.26 0.08 8.08
CA LEU A 112 -0.30 -1.26 7.92
C LEU A 112 -1.07 -1.59 9.19
N ALA A 113 -2.37 -1.83 9.07
CA ALA A 113 -3.14 -2.47 10.12
C ALA A 113 -3.37 -3.93 9.74
N SER A 114 -3.12 -4.84 10.67
CA SER A 114 -3.20 -6.28 10.43
C SER A 114 -3.76 -7.00 11.64
N CYS A 115 -4.56 -8.04 11.40
CA CYS A 115 -5.08 -8.89 12.45
C CYS A 115 -3.94 -9.64 13.14
N ARG A 116 -3.79 -9.44 14.45
CA ARG A 116 -2.72 -10.07 15.24
C ARG A 116 -3.30 -10.72 16.48
N PRO A 117 -2.70 -11.81 16.99
CA PRO A 117 -3.16 -12.45 18.21
C PRO A 117 -3.28 -11.45 19.38
N THR A 118 -4.38 -11.53 20.11
CA THR A 118 -4.62 -10.78 21.36
C THR A 118 -3.76 -11.32 22.49
N SER A 119 -3.54 -12.65 22.53
CA SER A 119 -2.76 -13.36 23.55
C SER A 119 -1.24 -13.24 23.42
N ALA A 120 -0.75 -12.64 22.32
CA ALA A 120 0.62 -12.15 22.30
C ALA A 120 0.67 -11.02 23.35
N SER A 121 1.25 -11.35 24.51
CA SER A 121 1.18 -10.61 25.78
C SER A 121 1.01 -9.11 25.57
N ASP A 122 0.10 -8.48 26.32
CA ASP A 122 -0.21 -7.03 26.23
C ASP A 122 1.04 -6.12 26.20
N SER A 123 2.18 -6.62 26.68
CA SER A 123 3.52 -6.06 26.47
C SER A 123 3.92 -5.75 25.01
N ASP A 124 3.31 -6.41 24.02
CA ASP A 124 3.61 -6.22 22.59
C ASP A 124 3.03 -4.90 22.05
N CYS A 125 2.09 -4.29 22.77
CA CYS A 125 1.49 -3.00 22.44
C CYS A 125 1.92 -1.86 23.35
N ASP A 126 2.21 -2.14 24.62
CA ASP A 126 2.41 -1.11 25.66
C ASP A 126 3.87 -0.65 25.80
N GLY A 127 4.73 -1.03 24.86
CA GLY A 127 6.14 -0.63 24.86
C GLY A 127 6.40 0.66 24.09
N PRO A 128 7.31 1.55 24.55
CA PRO A 128 7.79 2.67 23.73
C PRO A 128 8.45 2.19 22.41
N VAL A 129 8.97 0.96 22.42
CA VAL A 129 9.56 0.22 21.29
C VAL A 129 8.58 -0.73 20.58
N ALA A 130 7.32 -0.78 21.02
CA ALA A 130 6.31 -1.59 20.36
C ALA A 130 6.10 -1.07 18.94
N HIS A 131 6.35 -1.94 17.97
CA HIS A 131 6.18 -1.62 16.56
C HIS A 131 4.70 -1.66 16.16
N TRP A 132 3.82 -2.19 17.01
CA TRP A 132 2.38 -2.25 16.85
C TRP A 132 1.66 -1.43 17.93
N LEU A 133 0.59 -0.75 17.52
CA LEU A 133 -0.35 -0.04 18.36
C LEU A 133 -1.53 -0.97 18.63
N CYS A 134 -1.94 -1.04 19.90
CA CYS A 134 -3.13 -1.80 20.28
C CYS A 134 -4.42 -1.11 19.81
N PRO A 135 -5.52 -1.89 19.67
CA PRO A 135 -6.83 -1.35 19.29
C PRO A 135 -7.21 -0.14 20.15
N GLY A 136 -7.86 0.85 19.54
CA GLY A 136 -8.13 2.16 20.16
C GLY A 136 -7.32 3.29 19.53
N TRP A 137 -6.32 2.97 18.69
CA TRP A 137 -5.59 3.97 17.89
C TRP A 137 -6.47 4.70 16.87
N GLU A 138 -7.67 4.20 16.62
CA GLU A 138 -8.66 4.75 15.69
C GLU A 138 -9.48 5.86 16.32
N ARG A 139 -9.54 5.93 17.65
CA ARG A 139 -10.17 7.03 18.35
C ARG A 139 -9.16 8.15 18.48
N CYS A 140 -9.58 9.36 18.14
CA CYS A 140 -8.74 10.53 18.33
C CYS A 140 -8.63 10.89 19.80
N SER A 141 -7.48 11.45 20.20
CA SER A 141 -7.22 11.83 21.58
C SER A 141 -8.04 13.07 21.97
N GLU A 142 -8.43 13.14 23.23
CA GLU A 142 -9.13 14.32 23.77
C GLU A 142 -8.22 15.56 23.79
N PRO A 143 -8.79 16.77 23.92
CA PRO A 143 -8.03 17.99 24.18
C PRO A 143 -6.96 17.82 25.26
N MET A 144 -5.73 18.26 24.97
CA MET A 144 -4.56 18.20 25.87
C MET A 144 -4.03 16.79 26.21
N GLU A 145 -4.64 15.72 25.70
CA GLU A 145 -4.18 14.35 25.91
C GLU A 145 -3.02 13.96 24.97
N ASP A 146 -2.35 12.84 25.29
CA ASP A 146 -1.33 12.27 24.42
C ASP A 146 -1.96 11.74 23.12
N CYS A 147 -1.51 12.30 22.00
CA CYS A 147 -1.94 11.94 20.66
C CYS A 147 -0.84 11.21 19.90
N PHE A 148 0.20 10.73 20.58
CA PHE A 148 1.33 10.07 19.93
C PHE A 148 0.90 8.76 19.21
N ALA A 149 0.03 7.99 19.85
CA ALA A 149 -0.48 6.72 19.33
C ALA A 149 -1.56 6.93 18.24
N THR A 150 -2.51 7.82 18.50
CA THR A 150 -3.69 8.07 17.67
C THR A 150 -3.33 8.92 16.45
N ARG A 151 -2.48 9.94 16.68
CA ARG A 151 -2.06 10.99 15.75
C ARG A 151 -3.24 11.80 15.20
N CYS A 152 -4.32 11.87 15.96
CA CYS A 152 -5.44 12.75 15.67
C CYS A 152 -6.04 13.25 16.99
N CYS A 153 -6.69 14.40 16.91
CA CYS A 153 -7.39 15.02 18.02
C CYS A 153 -8.89 14.97 17.75
N MET A 154 -9.68 14.73 18.80
CA MET A 154 -11.13 14.58 18.70
C MET A 154 -11.79 15.87 18.23
N ASP A 155 -11.33 17.01 18.74
CA ASP A 155 -11.83 18.33 18.37
C ASP A 155 -11.03 18.91 17.19
N SER A 156 -11.74 19.47 16.21
CA SER A 156 -11.15 20.13 15.05
C SER A 156 -10.34 21.38 15.37
N ASP A 157 -10.55 21.98 16.55
CA ASP A 157 -9.76 23.13 17.02
C ASP A 157 -8.42 22.71 17.59
N PHE A 158 -8.16 21.40 17.73
CA PHE A 158 -6.92 20.84 18.24
C PHE A 158 -6.12 20.16 17.15
N THR A 159 -4.81 20.35 17.20
CA THR A 159 -3.87 19.70 16.29
C THR A 159 -2.88 18.88 17.11
N CYS A 160 -2.56 17.68 16.63
CA CYS A 160 -1.59 16.81 17.29
C CYS A 160 -0.17 17.32 17.02
N TYR A 161 0.49 17.83 18.07
CA TYR A 161 1.85 18.36 17.97
C TYR A 161 2.84 17.40 18.58
N LYS A 162 3.91 17.10 17.84
CA LYS A 162 4.98 16.22 18.32
C LYS A 162 5.96 17.01 19.20
N GLU A 163 6.01 16.67 20.48
CA GLU A 163 6.91 17.29 21.48
C GLU A 163 8.31 16.65 21.45
N THR A 164 8.34 15.31 21.41
CA THR A 164 9.57 14.52 21.36
C THR A 164 9.40 13.35 20.39
N GLU A 165 10.43 12.51 20.23
CA GLU A 165 10.32 11.31 19.40
C GLU A 165 9.22 10.34 19.85
N HIS A 166 8.82 10.38 21.12
CA HIS A 166 7.90 9.42 21.74
C HIS A 166 6.70 10.07 22.45
N LYS A 167 6.50 11.38 22.28
CA LYS A 167 5.42 12.12 22.94
C LYS A 167 4.82 13.14 21.98
N ALA A 168 3.50 13.18 21.92
CA ALA A 168 2.77 14.19 21.16
C ALA A 168 1.50 14.55 21.92
N SER A 169 1.10 15.82 21.89
CA SER A 169 -0.09 16.27 22.63
C SER A 169 -1.05 17.00 21.72
N CYS A 170 -2.35 16.81 21.96
CA CYS A 170 -3.40 17.57 21.30
C CYS A 170 -3.43 18.97 21.88
N LEU A 171 -2.91 19.97 21.17
CA LEU A 171 -2.95 21.37 21.61
C LEU A 171 -3.85 22.20 20.69
N PRO A 172 -4.39 23.34 21.17
CA PRO A 172 -5.15 24.24 20.32
C PRO A 172 -4.32 24.66 19.10
N THR A 173 -4.95 24.62 17.94
CA THR A 173 -4.32 24.89 16.65
C THR A 173 -3.69 26.28 16.66
N GLY A 174 -2.39 26.35 16.32
CA GLY A 174 -1.61 27.58 16.31
C GLY A 174 -1.05 28.04 17.66
N ARG A 175 -1.31 27.33 18.77
CA ARG A 175 -0.79 27.68 20.11
C ARG A 175 0.43 26.87 20.56
N CYS A 176 1.01 26.07 19.69
CA CYS A 176 2.08 25.19 20.11
C CYS A 176 3.31 25.92 20.69
N LEU A 177 3.70 27.06 20.11
CA LEU A 177 4.86 27.84 20.59
C LEU A 177 4.64 28.49 21.97
N SER A 178 3.39 28.75 22.38
CA SER A 178 3.11 29.31 23.71
C SER A 178 3.08 28.25 24.80
N GLU A 179 2.69 27.02 24.45
CA GLU A 179 2.50 25.92 25.41
C GLU A 179 3.74 25.00 25.51
N MET A 180 4.59 24.92 24.48
CA MET A 180 5.81 24.08 24.51
C MET A 180 7.09 24.92 24.67
N PRO A 181 7.74 24.91 25.86
CA PRO A 181 8.98 25.65 26.11
C PRO A 181 10.20 25.06 25.39
N SER A 182 10.12 23.83 24.86
CA SER A 182 11.20 23.18 24.12
C SER A 182 11.46 23.78 22.73
N GLY A 183 10.52 24.57 22.20
CA GLY A 183 10.63 25.24 20.89
C GLY A 183 10.60 24.31 19.67
N LEU A 184 10.55 22.99 19.87
CA LEU A 184 10.47 21.98 18.82
C LEU A 184 9.02 21.61 18.58
N CYS A 185 8.29 22.51 17.91
CA CYS A 185 6.94 22.20 17.51
C CYS A 185 6.88 21.84 16.02
N THR A 186 6.75 20.55 15.76
CA THR A 186 6.41 20.07 14.41
C THR A 186 4.97 19.62 14.43
N GLU A 187 4.15 20.29 13.61
CA GLU A 187 2.78 19.86 13.37
C GLU A 187 2.82 18.45 12.80
N TRP A 188 2.18 17.52 13.50
CA TRP A 188 2.05 16.16 13.01
C TRP A 188 0.75 16.05 12.23
N SER A 189 0.64 16.83 11.16
CA SER A 189 -0.45 16.61 10.24
C SER A 189 -0.14 15.33 9.49
N TRP A 190 -1.02 14.34 9.62
CA TRP A 190 -1.26 13.54 8.45
C TRP A 190 -1.79 14.53 7.42
N THR A 191 -0.94 15.03 6.53
CA THR A 191 -1.37 15.08 5.14
C THR A 191 -1.63 13.62 4.73
N MET A 192 -2.70 13.01 5.26
CA MET A 192 -3.58 12.25 4.39
C MET A 192 -3.79 13.22 3.25
N GLN A 193 -3.40 12.82 2.04
CA GLN A 193 -3.84 13.52 0.85
C GLN A 193 -5.37 13.48 0.89
N SER A 194 -5.99 14.42 1.60
CA SER A 194 -7.35 14.79 1.36
C SER A 194 -7.29 15.30 -0.07
N SER A 195 -7.74 14.46 -1.00
CA SER A 195 -8.18 14.97 -2.29
C SER A 195 -9.03 16.21 -1.97
N PRO A 196 -8.72 17.39 -2.54
CA PRO A 196 -9.38 18.62 -2.19
C PRO A 196 -10.90 18.40 -2.25
N PRO A 197 -11.68 18.90 -1.28
CA PRO A 197 -13.13 18.69 -1.26
C PRO A 197 -13.68 19.07 -2.64
N PRO A 198 -14.51 18.22 -3.28
CA PRO A 198 -15.07 18.53 -4.59
C PRO A 198 -15.82 19.84 -4.44
N THR A 199 -15.22 20.91 -4.96
CA THR A 199 -15.82 22.23 -4.92
C THR A 199 -17.10 22.10 -5.73
N ALA A 200 -18.23 22.59 -5.21
CA ALA A 200 -19.58 22.37 -5.77
C ALA A 200 -19.80 22.92 -7.21
N GLY A 201 -18.75 23.28 -7.95
CA GLY A 201 -18.76 23.67 -9.37
C GLY A 201 -18.15 22.65 -10.34
N SER A 202 -17.59 21.52 -9.90
CA SER A 202 -16.79 20.64 -10.77
C SER A 202 -17.53 19.42 -11.36
N ALA A 203 -18.86 19.45 -11.47
CA ALA A 203 -19.57 18.44 -12.28
C ALA A 203 -19.33 18.61 -13.80
N ALA A 204 -18.96 19.82 -14.25
CA ALA A 204 -18.65 20.09 -15.66
C ALA A 204 -17.17 19.87 -16.02
N ALA A 205 -16.26 19.77 -15.04
CA ALA A 205 -14.82 19.67 -15.28
C ALA A 205 -14.28 18.22 -15.31
N MET A 206 -15.04 17.23 -14.80
CA MET A 206 -14.59 15.82 -14.78
C MET A 206 -14.56 15.16 -16.16
N ARG A 207 -15.20 15.72 -17.20
CA ARG A 207 -15.15 15.15 -18.55
C ARG A 207 -13.86 15.44 -19.32
N LEU A 208 -12.99 16.34 -18.84
CA LEU A 208 -11.69 16.61 -19.48
C LEU A 208 -10.49 15.96 -18.76
N GLN A 209 -10.65 15.40 -17.57
CA GLN A 209 -9.55 14.74 -16.85
C GLN A 209 -9.42 13.24 -17.13
N ALA A 210 -10.33 12.64 -17.90
CA ALA A 210 -10.29 11.23 -18.26
C ALA A 210 -9.35 10.90 -19.45
N GLU A 211 -8.72 11.90 -20.09
CA GLU A 211 -7.75 11.66 -21.19
C GLU A 211 -6.28 11.91 -20.80
N GLU A 212 -5.96 12.33 -19.56
CA GLU A 212 -4.58 12.69 -19.17
C GLU A 212 -3.80 11.56 -18.45
N GLU A 213 -4.45 10.46 -18.04
CA GLU A 213 -3.75 9.35 -17.35
C GLU A 213 -2.97 8.41 -18.31
N GLU A 214 -3.32 8.35 -19.59
CA GLU A 214 -2.56 7.55 -20.57
C GLU A 214 -1.14 8.12 -20.81
N VAL A 215 -0.96 9.44 -20.66
CA VAL A 215 0.33 10.10 -20.91
C VAL A 215 1.34 9.85 -19.79
N ARG A 216 0.89 9.66 -18.54
CA ARG A 216 1.80 9.39 -17.41
C ARG A 216 2.34 7.98 -17.41
N LEU A 217 1.54 6.99 -17.83
CA LEU A 217 2.02 5.61 -17.94
C LEU A 217 3.02 5.45 -19.09
N LEU A 218 2.81 6.13 -20.22
CA LEU A 218 3.77 6.14 -21.32
C LEU A 218 5.03 6.98 -21.00
N GLY A 219 4.89 8.10 -20.29
CA GLY A 219 6.02 8.94 -19.87
C GLY A 219 6.99 8.24 -18.92
N GLY A 220 6.49 7.48 -17.94
CA GLY A 220 7.33 6.74 -16.99
C GLY A 220 8.16 5.63 -17.63
N VAL A 221 7.60 4.93 -18.62
CA VAL A 221 8.30 3.84 -19.33
C VAL A 221 9.44 4.39 -20.21
N ILE A 222 9.25 5.54 -20.86
CA ILE A 222 10.29 6.16 -21.71
C ILE A 222 11.45 6.69 -20.84
N PHE A 223 11.16 7.28 -19.67
CA PHE A 223 12.22 7.72 -18.74
C PHE A 223 13.01 6.54 -18.14
N GLY A 224 12.37 5.41 -17.85
CA GLY A 224 13.06 4.22 -17.35
C GLY A 224 14.03 3.61 -18.37
N ILE A 225 13.61 3.52 -19.65
CA ILE A 225 14.43 2.92 -20.71
C ILE A 225 15.66 3.78 -21.02
N THR A 226 15.52 5.11 -21.01
CA THR A 226 16.65 6.01 -21.28
C THR A 226 17.73 5.96 -20.20
N ILE A 227 17.34 5.93 -18.92
CA ILE A 227 18.30 5.80 -17.81
C ILE A 227 18.99 4.43 -17.85
N GLY A 228 18.24 3.35 -18.11
CA GLY A 228 18.80 2.01 -18.25
C GLY A 228 19.86 1.92 -19.37
N ALA A 229 19.58 2.51 -20.53
CA ALA A 229 20.50 2.52 -21.66
C ALA A 229 21.79 3.32 -21.37
N VAL A 230 21.68 4.49 -20.72
CA VAL A 230 22.86 5.31 -20.35
C VAL A 230 23.76 4.58 -19.35
N CYS A 231 23.17 3.88 -18.36
CA CYS A 231 23.92 3.06 -17.41
C CYS A 231 24.62 1.88 -18.11
N ALA A 232 23.94 1.17 -19.00
CA ALA A 232 24.53 0.05 -19.75
C ALA A 232 25.69 0.49 -20.65
N ILE A 233 25.55 1.61 -21.36
CA ILE A 233 26.62 2.17 -22.20
C ILE A 233 27.83 2.58 -21.35
N SER A 234 27.58 3.18 -20.18
CA SER A 234 28.65 3.58 -19.26
C SER A 234 29.43 2.36 -18.76
N LEU A 235 28.74 1.28 -18.37
CA LEU A 235 29.37 0.04 -17.91
C LEU A 235 30.19 -0.65 -19.02
N LEU A 236 29.69 -0.66 -20.26
CA LEU A 236 30.44 -1.17 -21.41
C LEU A 236 31.70 -0.35 -21.67
N GLY A 237 31.62 0.99 -21.57
CA GLY A 237 32.78 1.88 -21.68
C GLY A 237 33.86 1.56 -20.63
N PHE A 238 33.46 1.35 -19.38
CA PHE A 238 34.38 0.95 -18.30
C PHE A 238 35.00 -0.44 -18.56
N ALA A 239 34.22 -1.42 -19.02
CA ALA A 239 34.73 -2.75 -19.33
C ALA A 239 35.76 -2.72 -20.46
N VAL A 240 35.51 -1.96 -21.53
CA VAL A 240 36.45 -1.78 -22.66
C VAL A 240 37.73 -1.09 -22.19
N ALA A 241 37.62 -0.05 -21.36
CA ALA A 241 38.79 0.64 -20.81
C ALA A 241 39.63 -0.27 -19.91
N MET A 242 39.00 -1.12 -19.10
CA MET A 242 39.67 -2.13 -18.28
C MET A 242 40.37 -3.19 -19.13
N LEU A 243 39.69 -3.70 -20.16
CA LEU A 243 40.27 -4.67 -21.09
C LEU A 243 41.47 -4.08 -21.85
N TRP A 244 41.38 -2.82 -22.29
CA TRP A 244 42.48 -2.14 -22.96
C TRP A 244 43.69 -1.94 -22.03
N ARG A 245 43.47 -1.56 -20.77
CA ARG A 245 44.53 -1.49 -19.75
C ARG A 245 45.18 -2.86 -19.53
N TYR A 246 44.36 -3.90 -19.42
CA TYR A 246 44.83 -5.28 -19.24
C TYR A 246 45.72 -5.73 -20.40
N LEU A 247 45.29 -5.53 -21.66
CA LEU A 247 46.08 -5.87 -22.84
C LEU A 247 47.40 -5.09 -22.90
N LYS A 248 47.37 -3.79 -22.60
CA LYS A 248 48.57 -2.95 -22.56
C LYS A 248 49.58 -3.40 -21.51
N GLU A 249 49.10 -3.91 -20.38
CA GLU A 249 49.98 -4.47 -19.35
C GLU A 249 50.53 -5.84 -19.75
N HIS A 250 49.73 -6.64 -20.46
CA HIS A 250 50.16 -7.92 -21.02
C HIS A 250 51.26 -7.73 -22.08
N GLU A 251 51.12 -6.76 -22.98
CA GLU A 251 52.19 -6.43 -23.95
C GLU A 251 53.50 -6.02 -23.27
N ARG A 252 53.46 -5.31 -22.14
CA ARG A 252 54.69 -4.98 -21.41
C ARG A 252 55.38 -6.21 -20.81
N LYS A 253 54.60 -7.19 -20.33
CA LYS A 253 55.13 -8.41 -19.69
C LYS A 253 55.64 -9.40 -20.71
N TYR A 254 54.96 -9.56 -21.84
CA TYR A 254 55.26 -10.62 -22.82
C TYR A 254 55.88 -10.11 -24.13
N GLY A 255 55.78 -8.81 -24.44
CA GLY A 255 56.33 -8.21 -25.65
C GLY A 255 57.86 -8.16 -25.73
N LYS A 256 58.58 -8.51 -24.66
CA LYS A 256 60.05 -8.65 -24.69
C LYS A 256 60.53 -9.99 -25.24
N VAL A 257 59.66 -10.99 -25.41
CA VAL A 257 60.08 -12.35 -25.81
C VAL A 257 60.09 -12.54 -27.34
N LEU A 258 59.43 -11.68 -28.12
CA LEU A 258 59.33 -11.83 -29.58
C LEU A 258 60.37 -11.05 -30.40
N ARG A 259 61.45 -10.55 -29.77
CA ARG A 259 62.56 -9.87 -30.50
C ARG A 259 63.87 -10.65 -30.50
N SER A 260 63.90 -11.88 -30.01
CA SER A 260 65.01 -12.78 -30.25
C SER A 260 64.47 -13.99 -31.00
N ASP A 261 64.86 -14.06 -32.27
CA ASP A 261 65.13 -15.27 -33.05
C ASP A 261 64.52 -15.13 -34.46
N GLY A 262 65.23 -14.34 -35.27
CA GLY A 262 65.31 -14.62 -36.70
C GLY A 262 65.98 -15.97 -36.89
N GLY A 263 65.16 -17.02 -36.87
CA GLY A 263 65.54 -18.39 -37.19
C GLY A 263 64.45 -18.98 -38.07
N VAL A 264 64.60 -18.79 -39.39
CA VAL A 264 63.77 -19.42 -40.41
C VAL A 264 64.01 -20.93 -40.32
N ALA A 265 63.10 -21.64 -39.67
CA ALA A 265 63.01 -23.10 -39.76
C ALA A 265 61.75 -23.44 -40.54
N GLU A 266 61.96 -23.64 -41.83
CA GLU A 266 61.07 -24.28 -42.78
C GLU A 266 60.72 -25.69 -42.26
N MET A 267 59.49 -25.89 -41.81
CA MET A 267 58.92 -27.22 -41.58
C MET A 267 57.65 -27.38 -42.39
N THR A 268 57.86 -27.93 -43.58
CA THR A 268 56.84 -28.62 -44.38
C THR A 268 56.30 -29.81 -43.60
N GLY A 269 54.99 -29.86 -43.34
CA GLY A 269 54.37 -31.06 -42.77
C GLY A 269 53.01 -30.86 -42.11
N LEU A 270 52.04 -30.29 -42.84
CA LEU A 270 50.63 -30.31 -42.43
C LEU A 270 49.94 -31.56 -43.01
N PRO A 271 49.39 -32.46 -42.19
CA PRO A 271 48.21 -33.20 -42.57
C PRO A 271 46.97 -32.33 -42.35
N ARG A 272 46.14 -32.25 -43.39
CA ARG A 272 44.80 -31.67 -43.40
C ARG A 272 43.97 -32.27 -42.25
N LEU A 273 43.46 -31.42 -41.37
CA LEU A 273 42.34 -31.75 -40.49
C LEU A 273 41.15 -30.86 -40.83
N CYS A 274 40.03 -31.54 -40.98
CA CYS A 274 38.78 -31.08 -41.56
C CYS A 274 38.16 -29.94 -40.74
N ALA A 275 37.61 -28.97 -41.47
CA ALA A 275 36.68 -27.99 -40.94
C ALA A 275 35.45 -28.70 -40.35
N VAL A 276 35.23 -28.55 -39.06
CA VAL A 276 33.93 -28.79 -38.42
C VAL A 276 33.27 -27.43 -38.30
N GLY A 277 32.19 -27.24 -39.07
CA GLY A 277 31.37 -26.04 -39.02
C GLY A 277 30.67 -25.93 -37.67
N ALA A 278 30.81 -24.78 -37.01
CA ALA A 278 29.96 -24.40 -35.90
C ALA A 278 28.74 -23.69 -36.47
N THR A 279 27.60 -24.34 -36.31
CA THR A 279 26.25 -23.88 -36.59
C THR A 279 25.88 -22.66 -35.73
N GLN A 280 25.25 -21.67 -36.35
CA GLN A 280 24.46 -20.63 -35.70
C GLN A 280 23.32 -21.27 -34.90
N GLU A 281 23.20 -20.97 -33.62
CA GLU A 281 21.95 -21.16 -32.87
C GLU A 281 21.26 -19.81 -32.69
N ALA A 282 20.13 -19.68 -33.39
CA ALA A 282 19.09 -18.72 -33.13
C ALA A 282 18.00 -19.39 -32.28
N SER A 283 17.55 -18.65 -31.26
CA SER A 283 16.17 -18.53 -30.78
C SER A 283 15.31 -19.77 -30.47
N ASN A 284 14.75 -19.72 -29.25
CA ASN A 284 13.42 -20.17 -28.82
C ASN A 284 13.18 -21.65 -28.56
N GLY A 285 12.54 -21.89 -27.40
CA GLY A 285 11.50 -22.92 -27.28
C GLY A 285 11.90 -24.19 -26.54
N ASP A 286 11.60 -24.20 -25.25
CA ASP A 286 11.05 -25.33 -24.48
C ASP A 286 10.58 -26.54 -25.33
N VAL A 287 11.16 -27.73 -25.14
CA VAL A 287 10.51 -29.07 -25.13
C VAL A 287 11.52 -30.16 -24.71
N ARG A 288 11.15 -30.89 -23.65
CA ARG A 288 11.40 -32.31 -23.29
C ARG A 288 12.55 -33.10 -23.95
N GLY A 289 13.45 -33.56 -23.07
CA GLY A 289 13.78 -34.98 -22.83
C GLY A 289 14.10 -35.91 -24.01
N ALA A 290 15.37 -36.32 -24.10
CA ALA A 290 15.76 -37.67 -24.50
C ALA A 290 17.16 -38.00 -23.96
N ALA A 291 17.29 -39.18 -23.36
CA ALA A 291 18.55 -39.81 -23.03
C ALA A 291 19.23 -40.34 -24.30
N GLY A 292 20.56 -40.28 -24.33
CA GLY A 292 21.36 -40.92 -25.36
C GLY A 292 22.84 -40.83 -24.98
N ALA A 293 23.37 -41.93 -24.44
CA ALA A 293 24.79 -42.14 -24.25
C ALA A 293 25.43 -42.56 -25.57
N CYS A 294 26.50 -41.85 -25.95
CA CYS A 294 27.82 -42.32 -26.37
C CYS A 294 28.60 -41.12 -26.89
#